data_AF-A0A5J4RNV1-F1
#
_entry.id   AF-A0A5J4RNV1-F1
#
_cell.length_a   1.000
_cell.length_b   1.000
_cell.length_c   1.000
_cell.angle_alpha   90.00
_cell.angle_beta   90.00
_cell.angle_gamma   90.00
#
_symmetry.space_group_name_H-M   'P 1'
#
loop_
_entity.id
_entity.type
_entity.pdbx_description
1 polymer ?
#
loop_
_entity_poly.entity_id
_entity_poly.type
_entity_poly.pdbx_seq_one_letter_code
_entity_poly.pdbx_strand_id
1 'polypeptide(L)'
;MYGTPSQIQGNAEMKIMKNNDNNKENGKVGWISAFEGLQLHLYCLNIIMDNSQLLIPIIYIQDSDSSLELNTITFSRINLSPTTESKGIIQINVDNSQFIAQSCIFQNIDISSKGGNAIRILNNGSYPITSTIKGCQFNNIYSIGDSSCRGGSAIYMESKHGSKLVIEDSCQFYKCIIDKGNGGAIYIDIDFTSEFLFNINDALIQECNAKENTSSSSPTGYGGGIFLTGSGDYDSSTNRLD
;
A
#
# COMPACT_ATOMS: atom_id res chain seq x y z
N MET A 1 17.35 -24.87 -7.39
CA MET A 1 18.00 -23.87 -8.27
C MET A 1 18.16 -24.48 -9.65
N TYR A 2 18.23 -23.68 -10.72
CA TYR A 2 18.48 -24.22 -12.06
C TYR A 2 19.75 -25.08 -12.05
N GLY A 3 19.62 -26.36 -12.38
CA GLY A 3 20.73 -27.33 -12.33
C GLY A 3 21.03 -27.95 -10.96
N THR A 4 20.22 -27.74 -9.92
CA THR A 4 20.36 -28.44 -8.63
C THR A 4 19.22 -29.42 -8.37
N PRO A 5 19.50 -30.62 -7.81
CA PRO A 5 18.45 -31.58 -7.44
C PRO A 5 17.62 -31.16 -6.21
N SER A 6 18.04 -30.10 -5.50
CA SER A 6 17.33 -29.54 -4.35
C SER A 6 16.48 -28.32 -4.70
N GLN A 7 15.23 -28.33 -4.22
CA GLN A 7 14.35 -27.16 -4.17
C GLN A 7 14.83 -26.20 -3.05
N ILE A 8 14.65 -24.90 -3.23
CA ILE A 8 14.85 -23.93 -2.14
C ILE A 8 13.78 -24.21 -1.08
N GLN A 9 14.19 -24.41 0.16
CA GLN A 9 13.27 -24.45 1.29
C GLN A 9 13.00 -23.01 1.75
N GLY A 10 11.74 -22.59 1.73
CA GLY A 10 11.31 -21.23 2.07
C GLY A 10 11.45 -20.23 0.91
N ASN A 11 11.38 -18.95 1.24
CA ASN A 11 11.46 -17.85 0.27
C ASN A 11 12.91 -17.53 -0.10
N ALA A 12 13.13 -17.09 -1.35
CA ALA A 12 14.37 -16.41 -1.71
C ALA A 12 14.49 -15.07 -0.95
N GLU A 13 15.68 -14.47 -0.89
CA GLU A 13 15.87 -13.14 -0.27
C GLU A 13 16.49 -12.16 -1.26
N MET A 14 15.89 -10.98 -1.37
CA MET A 14 16.41 -9.80 -2.06
C MET A 14 16.70 -8.74 -1.02
N LYS A 15 17.95 -8.23 -1.02
CA LYS A 15 18.35 -7.12 -0.16
C LYS A 15 18.67 -5.88 -0.99
N ILE A 16 17.94 -4.80 -0.69
CA ILE A 16 18.21 -3.47 -1.24
C ILE A 16 19.43 -2.88 -0.52
N MET A 17 20.47 -2.55 -1.29
CA MET A 17 21.73 -2.01 -0.79
C MET A 17 21.88 -0.55 -1.20
N LYS A 18 21.31 0.37 -0.43
CA LYS A 18 21.43 1.82 -0.67
C LYS A 18 22.76 2.36 -0.16
N ASN A 19 23.33 1.79 0.90
CA ASN A 19 24.59 2.20 1.54
C ASN A 19 24.62 3.69 1.92
N ASN A 20 23.47 4.24 2.31
CA ASN A 20 23.27 5.65 2.63
C ASN A 20 23.62 6.62 1.48
N ASP A 21 23.72 6.12 0.25
CA ASP A 21 24.00 6.94 -0.92
C ASP A 21 22.72 7.27 -1.67
N ASN A 22 22.27 8.53 -1.52
CA ASN A 22 21.07 9.03 -2.20
C ASN A 22 21.23 9.04 -3.73
N ASN A 23 22.47 9.07 -4.25
CA ASN A 23 22.69 9.08 -5.70
C ASN A 23 22.18 7.81 -6.38
N LYS A 24 22.03 6.71 -5.64
CA LYS A 24 21.45 5.47 -6.17
C LYS A 24 19.97 5.57 -6.51
N GLU A 25 19.27 6.57 -5.99
CA GLU A 25 17.84 6.80 -6.23
C GLU A 25 17.58 8.04 -7.11
N ASN A 26 18.62 8.83 -7.43
CA ASN A 26 18.50 10.00 -8.28
C ASN A 26 17.94 9.64 -9.67
N GLY A 27 16.86 10.30 -10.07
CA GLY A 27 16.20 10.08 -11.36
C GLY A 27 15.42 8.77 -11.47
N LYS A 28 15.28 8.00 -10.38
CA LYS A 28 14.51 6.75 -10.34
C LYS A 28 13.19 6.96 -9.60
N VAL A 29 12.18 6.16 -9.96
CA VAL A 29 10.85 6.21 -9.34
C VAL A 29 10.54 4.99 -8.48
N GLY A 30 11.28 3.89 -8.64
CA GLY A 30 11.24 2.72 -7.76
C GLY A 30 12.51 1.86 -7.91
N TRP A 31 12.75 0.96 -6.96
CA TRP A 31 13.83 -0.04 -7.05
C TRP A 31 13.49 -1.17 -8.05
N ILE A 32 12.20 -1.45 -8.20
CA ILE A 32 11.59 -2.27 -9.24
C ILE A 32 10.47 -1.44 -9.84
N SER A 33 10.36 -1.41 -11.16
CA SER A 33 9.31 -0.64 -11.82
C SER A 33 8.74 -1.32 -13.05
N ALA A 34 7.46 -1.06 -13.30
CA ALA A 34 6.69 -1.55 -14.44
C ALA A 34 5.89 -0.39 -15.05
N PHE A 35 5.96 -0.27 -16.37
CA PHE A 35 5.35 0.81 -17.17
C PHE A 35 4.78 0.25 -18.47
N GLU A 36 4.01 1.06 -19.19
CA GLU A 36 3.58 0.78 -20.56
C GLU A 36 2.92 -0.61 -20.75
N GLY A 37 2.06 -1.01 -19.80
CA GLY A 37 1.33 -2.28 -19.86
C GLY A 37 2.09 -3.50 -19.34
N LEU A 38 3.26 -3.30 -18.71
CA LEU A 38 4.06 -4.40 -18.17
C LEU A 38 3.34 -5.09 -17.00
N GLN A 39 3.33 -6.43 -17.03
CA GLN A 39 2.79 -7.27 -15.96
C GLN A 39 3.94 -7.83 -15.11
N LEU A 40 3.98 -7.47 -13.83
CA LEU A 40 5.01 -7.91 -12.90
C LEU A 40 4.43 -8.95 -11.93
N HIS A 41 4.93 -10.19 -11.99
CA HIS A 41 4.53 -11.25 -11.06
C HIS A 41 5.73 -11.70 -10.22
N LEU A 42 5.61 -11.65 -8.90
CA LEU A 42 6.65 -12.05 -7.95
C LEU A 42 6.13 -13.14 -7.02
N TYR A 43 6.94 -14.18 -6.82
CA TYR A 43 6.59 -15.34 -6.00
C TYR A 43 7.71 -15.67 -5.00
N CYS A 44 7.33 -16.00 -3.77
CA CYS A 44 8.21 -16.60 -2.75
C CYS A 44 9.51 -15.81 -2.49
N LEU A 45 9.39 -14.52 -2.18
CA LEU A 45 10.52 -13.61 -2.00
C LEU A 45 10.42 -12.83 -0.68
N ASN A 46 11.51 -12.77 0.07
CA ASN A 46 11.72 -11.85 1.18
C ASN A 46 12.46 -10.63 0.65
N ILE A 47 11.90 -9.44 0.85
CA ILE A 47 12.49 -8.17 0.49
C ILE A 47 12.85 -7.43 1.78
N ILE A 48 14.14 -7.15 1.91
CA ILE A 48 14.73 -6.41 3.03
C ILE A 48 15.61 -5.27 2.49
N MET A 49 16.05 -4.38 3.37
CA MET A 49 17.05 -3.37 3.03
C MET A 49 18.21 -3.37 4.03
N ASP A 50 19.27 -2.64 3.70
CA ASP A 50 20.30 -2.25 4.65
C ASP A 50 19.80 -1.17 5.62
N ASN A 51 20.68 -0.64 6.47
CA ASN A 51 20.31 0.32 7.51
C ASN A 51 20.05 1.75 6.98
N SER A 52 19.76 1.89 5.70
CA SER A 52 19.46 3.17 5.06
C SER A 52 18.02 3.62 5.26
N GLN A 53 17.69 4.76 4.66
CA GLN A 53 16.33 5.22 4.43
C GLN A 53 16.12 5.33 2.93
N LEU A 54 15.10 4.65 2.40
CA LEU A 54 14.73 4.77 0.99
C LEU A 54 13.99 6.08 0.77
N LEU A 55 14.23 6.75 -0.34
CA LEU A 55 13.50 7.96 -0.74
C LEU A 55 12.40 7.65 -1.76
N ILE A 56 12.47 6.48 -2.39
CA ILE A 56 11.57 6.03 -3.44
C ILE A 56 10.96 4.66 -3.10
N PRO A 57 9.81 4.32 -3.69
CA PRO A 57 9.16 3.01 -3.57
C PRO A 57 10.10 1.85 -3.87
N ILE A 58 9.81 0.70 -3.26
CA ILE A 58 10.45 -0.54 -3.66
C ILE A 58 9.87 -1.01 -4.99
N ILE A 59 8.53 -1.05 -5.09
CA ILE A 59 7.83 -1.39 -6.33
C ILE A 59 7.04 -0.17 -6.78
N TYR A 60 7.25 0.26 -8.02
CA TYR A 60 6.53 1.36 -8.64
C TYR A 60 5.85 0.89 -9.94
N ILE A 61 4.53 0.91 -9.97
CA ILE A 61 3.73 0.53 -11.14
C ILE A 61 3.08 1.79 -11.70
N GLN A 62 3.21 2.02 -13.00
CA GLN A 62 2.64 3.18 -13.66
C GLN A 62 2.10 2.83 -15.06
N ASP A 63 1.24 3.72 -15.58
CA ASP A 63 0.60 3.70 -16.90
C ASP A 63 -0.52 2.65 -17.01
N SER A 64 -1.32 2.79 -18.07
CA SER A 64 -2.46 1.92 -18.30
C SER A 64 -2.04 0.47 -18.50
N ASP A 65 -2.89 -0.46 -18.05
CA ASP A 65 -2.75 -1.92 -18.23
C ASP A 65 -1.55 -2.57 -17.50
N SER A 66 -0.67 -1.78 -16.87
CA SER A 66 0.42 -2.31 -16.04
C SER A 66 -0.17 -2.97 -14.78
N SER A 67 0.28 -4.17 -14.44
CA SER A 67 -0.29 -4.94 -13.32
C SER A 67 0.77 -5.53 -12.40
N LEU A 68 0.35 -5.84 -11.17
CA LEU A 68 1.21 -6.41 -10.15
C LEU A 68 0.52 -7.59 -9.46
N GLU A 69 1.17 -8.75 -9.52
CA GLU A 69 0.81 -9.92 -8.72
C GLU A 69 1.94 -10.25 -7.76
N LEU A 70 1.61 -10.32 -6.48
CA LEU A 70 2.51 -10.74 -5.41
C LEU A 70 1.94 -11.98 -4.74
N ASN A 71 2.73 -13.04 -4.65
CA ASN A 71 2.34 -14.26 -3.95
C ASN A 71 3.45 -14.71 -2.99
N THR A 72 3.10 -14.84 -1.71
CA THR A 72 4.03 -15.29 -0.65
C THR A 72 5.28 -14.39 -0.57
N ILE A 73 5.07 -13.07 -0.61
CA ILE A 73 6.13 -12.06 -0.54
C ILE A 73 6.19 -11.46 0.87
N THR A 74 7.39 -11.36 1.45
CA THR A 74 7.59 -10.68 2.74
C THR A 74 8.38 -9.40 2.55
N PHE A 75 7.78 -8.24 2.82
CA PHE A 75 8.49 -6.97 3.00
C PHE A 75 8.78 -6.79 4.49
N SER A 76 10.06 -6.70 4.87
CA SER A 76 10.41 -6.57 6.28
C SER A 76 11.57 -5.63 6.57
N ARG A 77 11.48 -4.90 7.70
CA ARG A 77 12.51 -3.95 8.16
C ARG A 77 12.78 -2.88 7.11
N ILE A 78 11.71 -2.22 6.65
CA ILE A 78 11.79 -1.19 5.61
C ILE A 78 11.62 0.19 6.24
N ASN A 79 12.55 1.09 5.91
CA ASN A 79 12.48 2.51 6.28
C ASN A 79 12.30 3.34 5.02
N LEU A 80 11.12 3.94 4.84
CA LEU A 80 10.81 4.85 3.74
C LEU A 80 10.73 6.29 4.29
N SER A 81 11.41 7.23 3.66
CA SER A 81 11.42 8.64 4.08
C SER A 81 11.35 9.56 2.86
N PRO A 82 10.21 9.63 2.18
CA PRO A 82 10.05 10.46 0.98
C PRO A 82 10.25 11.95 1.32
N THR A 83 10.89 12.70 0.42
CA THR A 83 11.28 14.11 0.68
C THR A 83 10.36 15.12 0.00
N THR A 84 9.73 14.75 -1.12
CA THR A 84 8.89 15.66 -1.92
C THR A 84 7.41 15.50 -1.62
N GLU A 85 6.92 14.26 -1.61
CA GLU A 85 5.51 13.89 -1.47
C GLU A 85 5.39 12.53 -0.78
N SER A 86 4.19 12.19 -0.29
CA SER A 86 3.91 10.87 0.28
C SER A 86 4.08 9.75 -0.75
N LYS A 87 4.69 8.63 -0.38
CA LYS A 87 4.91 7.48 -1.29
C LYS A 87 4.58 6.14 -0.63
N GLY A 88 4.18 5.17 -1.44
CA GLY A 88 4.04 3.78 -1.02
C GLY A 88 5.39 3.04 -0.98
N ILE A 89 5.53 1.98 -0.18
CA ILE A 89 6.55 0.95 -0.45
C ILE A 89 6.23 0.27 -1.78
N ILE A 90 4.95 -0.07 -1.95
CA ILE A 90 4.34 -0.39 -3.24
C ILE A 90 3.52 0.84 -3.65
N GLN A 91 3.96 1.50 -4.72
CA GLN A 91 3.28 2.64 -5.30
C GLN A 91 2.65 2.23 -6.62
N ILE A 92 1.33 2.33 -6.72
CA ILE A 92 0.57 2.01 -7.92
C ILE A 92 -0.10 3.30 -8.39
N ASN A 93 0.24 3.74 -9.60
CA ASN A 93 -0.26 4.95 -10.23
C ASN A 93 -0.69 4.64 -11.67
N VAL A 94 -1.88 4.05 -11.81
CA VAL A 94 -2.29 3.36 -13.03
C VAL A 94 -3.74 3.67 -13.38
N ASP A 95 -4.12 3.18 -14.57
CA ASP A 95 -5.45 3.21 -15.12
C ASP A 95 -5.75 1.84 -15.76
N ASN A 96 -6.97 1.31 -15.65
CA ASN A 96 -7.32 -0.01 -16.21
C ASN A 96 -6.39 -1.17 -15.79
N SER A 97 -6.13 -1.32 -14.48
CA SER A 97 -5.09 -2.24 -13.98
C SER A 97 -5.58 -3.17 -12.88
N GLN A 98 -4.79 -4.20 -12.63
CA GLN A 98 -5.02 -5.15 -11.55
C GLN A 98 -3.83 -5.18 -10.57
N PHE A 99 -4.17 -5.20 -9.28
CA PHE A 99 -3.22 -5.50 -8.21
C PHE A 99 -3.73 -6.69 -7.39
N ILE A 100 -2.91 -7.72 -7.27
CA ILE A 100 -3.18 -8.89 -6.43
C ILE A 100 -2.04 -9.06 -5.44
N ALA A 101 -2.36 -9.19 -4.17
CA ALA A 101 -1.43 -9.64 -3.14
C ALA A 101 -2.04 -10.84 -2.42
N GLN A 102 -1.34 -11.97 -2.45
CA GLN A 102 -1.77 -13.22 -1.81
C GLN A 102 -0.70 -13.72 -0.84
N SER A 103 -1.11 -14.00 0.39
CA SER A 103 -0.24 -14.57 1.44
C SER A 103 1.04 -13.75 1.67
N CYS A 104 0.96 -12.43 1.46
CA CYS A 104 2.08 -11.52 1.65
C CYS A 104 2.17 -11.04 3.09
N ILE A 105 3.38 -10.70 3.54
CA ILE A 105 3.63 -10.17 4.88
C ILE A 105 4.34 -8.82 4.74
N PHE A 106 3.80 -7.80 5.38
CA PHE A 106 4.38 -6.47 5.50
C PHE A 106 4.65 -6.24 6.98
N GLN A 107 5.92 -6.19 7.40
CA GLN A 107 6.23 -6.11 8.82
C GLN A 107 7.42 -5.24 9.19
N ASN A 108 7.31 -4.57 10.34
CA ASN A 108 8.36 -3.68 10.86
C ASN A 108 8.74 -2.63 9.82
N ILE A 109 7.76 -1.79 9.49
CA ILE A 109 7.87 -0.76 8.47
C ILE A 109 7.74 0.60 9.16
N ASP A 110 8.66 1.51 8.86
CA ASP A 110 8.64 2.90 9.30
C ASP A 110 8.61 3.81 8.07
N ILE A 111 7.57 4.64 7.97
CA ILE A 111 7.38 5.62 6.91
C ILE A 111 7.34 7.02 7.52
N SER A 112 8.31 7.86 7.18
CA SER A 112 8.53 9.15 7.82
C SER A 112 8.61 10.31 6.83
N SER A 113 9.00 11.50 7.29
CA SER A 113 9.12 12.72 6.49
C SER A 113 7.78 13.13 5.84
N LYS A 114 7.61 13.00 4.52
CA LYS A 114 6.37 13.33 3.80
C LYS A 114 5.28 12.27 3.93
N GLY A 115 5.55 11.20 4.68
CA GLY A 115 4.58 10.16 4.95
C GLY A 115 4.41 9.20 3.80
N GLY A 116 3.34 8.39 3.88
CA GLY A 116 3.09 7.35 2.90
C GLY A 116 2.40 6.13 3.48
N ASN A 117 2.50 5.01 2.77
CA ASN A 117 1.75 3.79 3.07
C ASN A 117 2.60 2.56 2.72
N ALA A 118 2.28 1.39 3.26
CA ALA A 118 2.89 0.16 2.74
C ALA A 118 2.44 -0.08 1.29
N ILE A 119 1.15 0.11 1.01
CA ILE A 119 0.54 0.03 -0.31
C ILE A 119 -0.21 1.33 -0.58
N ARG A 120 0.18 2.05 -1.63
CA ARG A 120 -0.47 3.30 -2.05
C ARG A 120 -0.99 3.16 -3.47
N ILE A 121 -2.31 3.16 -3.63
CA ILE A 121 -3.00 2.99 -4.89
C ILE A 121 -3.64 4.32 -5.29
N LEU A 122 -3.20 4.87 -6.42
CA LEU A 122 -3.71 6.08 -7.03
C LEU A 122 -4.34 5.73 -8.38
N ASN A 123 -5.63 6.01 -8.52
CA ASN A 123 -6.29 5.99 -9.81
C ASN A 123 -6.23 7.41 -10.40
N ASN A 124 -5.29 7.62 -11.33
CA ASN A 124 -5.07 8.90 -12.01
C ASN A 124 -5.65 8.94 -13.43
N GLY A 125 -6.36 7.88 -13.85
CA GLY A 125 -6.89 7.74 -15.19
C GLY A 125 -8.42 7.83 -15.26
N SER A 126 -9.02 7.16 -16.25
CA SER A 126 -10.48 7.20 -16.51
C SER A 126 -11.19 5.85 -16.37
N TYR A 127 -10.44 4.78 -16.11
CA TYR A 127 -10.89 3.40 -15.99
C TYR A 127 -10.62 2.85 -14.58
N PRO A 128 -11.31 1.77 -14.18
CA PRO A 128 -11.17 1.22 -12.84
C PRO A 128 -9.83 0.53 -12.61
N ILE A 129 -9.35 0.56 -11.36
CA ILE A 129 -8.37 -0.40 -10.84
C ILE A 129 -9.08 -1.44 -9.98
N THR A 130 -8.74 -2.72 -10.17
CA THR A 130 -9.18 -3.81 -9.29
C THR A 130 -8.03 -4.26 -8.42
N SER A 131 -8.17 -4.07 -7.10
CA SER A 131 -7.20 -4.51 -6.09
C SER A 131 -7.79 -5.61 -5.23
N THR A 132 -7.06 -6.72 -5.08
CA THR A 132 -7.47 -7.86 -4.26
C THR A 132 -6.34 -8.30 -3.34
N ILE A 133 -6.63 -8.36 -2.04
CA ILE A 133 -5.65 -8.67 -0.99
C ILE A 133 -6.18 -9.88 -0.21
N LYS A 134 -5.44 -10.99 -0.27
CA LYS A 134 -5.87 -12.30 0.22
C LYS A 134 -4.91 -12.88 1.24
N GLY A 135 -5.36 -13.11 2.47
CA GLY A 135 -4.53 -13.73 3.53
C GLY A 135 -3.21 -13.02 3.79
N CYS A 136 -3.18 -11.70 3.59
CA CYS A 136 -2.01 -10.88 3.82
C CYS A 136 -1.95 -10.40 5.28
N GLN A 137 -0.74 -10.19 5.78
CA GLN A 137 -0.49 -9.68 7.13
C GLN A 137 0.24 -8.34 7.08
N PHE A 138 -0.26 -7.37 7.84
CA PHE A 138 0.32 -6.04 8.02
C PHE A 138 0.60 -5.85 9.49
N ASN A 139 1.87 -5.95 9.89
CA ASN A 139 2.28 -6.07 11.28
C ASN A 139 3.28 -4.99 11.66
N ASN A 140 2.97 -4.16 12.66
CA ASN A 140 3.88 -3.13 13.16
C ASN A 140 4.33 -2.17 12.04
N ILE A 141 3.37 -1.41 11.52
CA ILE A 141 3.58 -0.43 10.45
C ILE A 141 3.28 0.96 11.00
N TYR A 142 4.31 1.79 11.03
CA TYR A 142 4.19 3.20 11.41
C TYR A 142 4.28 4.08 10.17
N SER A 143 3.42 5.08 10.07
CA SER A 143 3.52 6.11 9.04
C SER A 143 3.10 7.49 9.57
N ILE A 144 3.46 8.54 8.83
CA ILE A 144 2.98 9.91 9.03
C ILE A 144 1.95 10.23 7.94
N GLY A 145 0.86 10.89 8.30
CA GLY A 145 -0.16 11.38 7.37
C GLY A 145 0.42 12.38 6.36
N ASP A 146 -0.16 12.43 5.17
CA ASP A 146 0.28 13.38 4.14
C ASP A 146 -0.18 14.82 4.44
N SER A 147 0.17 15.78 3.58
CA SER A 147 -0.19 17.19 3.75
C SER A 147 -1.69 17.47 3.79
N SER A 148 -2.50 16.53 3.28
CA SER A 148 -3.95 16.59 3.29
C SER A 148 -4.55 15.75 4.43
N CYS A 149 -3.73 15.36 5.41
CA CYS A 149 -4.11 14.52 6.55
C CYS A 149 -4.58 13.12 6.16
N ARG A 150 -4.27 12.66 4.94
CA ARG A 150 -4.62 11.31 4.48
C ARG A 150 -3.64 10.31 5.06
N GLY A 151 -4.15 9.18 5.54
CA GLY A 151 -3.35 8.18 6.26
C GLY A 151 -3.48 6.79 5.66
N GLY A 152 -3.78 5.80 6.50
CA GLY A 152 -3.78 4.37 6.17
C GLY A 152 -2.36 3.79 6.19
N SER A 153 -1.74 3.57 7.35
CA SER A 153 -0.31 3.20 7.37
C SER A 153 0.00 1.94 6.57
N ALA A 154 -0.95 1.00 6.49
CA ALA A 154 -0.89 -0.15 5.61
C ALA A 154 -1.36 0.19 4.19
N ILE A 155 -2.63 0.56 4.02
CA ILE A 155 -3.25 0.72 2.70
C ILE A 155 -3.85 2.12 2.56
N TYR A 156 -3.51 2.78 1.46
CA TYR A 156 -4.23 3.94 0.94
C TYR A 156 -4.75 3.64 -0.46
N MET A 157 -6.00 4.00 -0.72
CA MET A 157 -6.57 3.93 -2.06
C MET A 157 -7.45 5.14 -2.40
N GLU A 158 -7.23 5.70 -3.59
CA GLU A 158 -8.23 6.54 -4.27
C GLU A 158 -9.09 5.65 -5.17
N SER A 159 -10.35 5.48 -4.81
CA SER A 159 -11.32 4.65 -5.51
C SER A 159 -12.24 5.50 -6.39
N LYS A 160 -11.82 5.70 -7.63
CA LYS A 160 -12.56 6.45 -8.68
C LYS A 160 -12.95 5.54 -9.84
N HIS A 161 -13.87 5.97 -10.69
CA HIS A 161 -14.13 5.36 -12.00
C HIS A 161 -14.45 3.85 -12.00
N GLY A 162 -15.19 3.32 -11.03
CA GLY A 162 -15.49 1.87 -10.99
C GLY A 162 -14.54 1.04 -10.14
N SER A 163 -13.55 1.67 -9.48
CA SER A 163 -12.46 0.95 -8.82
C SER A 163 -12.91 0.08 -7.65
N LYS A 164 -12.13 -0.97 -7.38
CA LYS A 164 -12.48 -2.02 -6.42
C LYS A 164 -11.32 -2.32 -5.49
N LEU A 165 -11.60 -2.45 -4.20
CA LEU A 165 -10.70 -3.00 -3.19
C LEU A 165 -11.42 -4.12 -2.44
N VAL A 166 -10.90 -5.33 -2.57
CA VAL A 166 -11.41 -6.52 -1.88
C VAL A 166 -10.34 -7.07 -0.95
N ILE A 167 -10.68 -7.23 0.33
CA ILE A 167 -9.81 -7.79 1.36
C ILE A 167 -10.47 -9.07 1.89
N GLU A 168 -9.79 -10.20 1.77
CA GLU A 168 -10.37 -11.51 2.07
C GLU A 168 -9.33 -12.53 2.55
N ASP A 169 -9.79 -13.76 2.80
CA ASP A 169 -8.98 -14.91 3.20
C ASP A 169 -8.19 -14.69 4.50
N SER A 170 -8.85 -14.16 5.54
CA SER A 170 -8.30 -13.94 6.88
C SER A 170 -7.09 -12.98 6.90
N CYS A 171 -7.21 -11.83 6.24
CA CYS A 171 -6.19 -10.78 6.31
C CYS A 171 -6.01 -10.27 7.75
N GLN A 172 -4.81 -9.79 8.09
CA GLN A 172 -4.53 -9.23 9.41
C GLN A 172 -3.87 -7.86 9.32
N PHE A 173 -4.39 -6.91 10.09
CA PHE A 173 -3.82 -5.60 10.33
C PHE A 173 -3.58 -5.46 11.84
N TYR A 174 -2.32 -5.53 12.25
CA TYR A 174 -1.93 -5.51 13.65
C TYR A 174 -0.90 -4.41 13.89
N LYS A 175 -1.22 -3.49 14.82
CA LYS A 175 -0.34 -2.36 15.15
C LYS A 175 0.02 -1.51 13.94
N CYS A 176 -0.97 -1.22 13.09
CA CYS A 176 -0.84 -0.22 12.03
C CYS A 176 -1.20 1.16 12.61
N ILE A 177 -0.20 2.04 12.69
CA ILE A 177 -0.31 3.33 13.35
C ILE A 177 -0.02 4.44 12.34
N ILE A 178 -0.93 5.40 12.24
CA ILE A 178 -0.70 6.65 11.52
C ILE A 178 -0.57 7.80 12.52
N ASP A 179 0.50 8.60 12.40
CA ASP A 179 0.66 9.86 13.12
C ASP A 179 0.20 11.04 12.25
N LYS A 180 -0.59 11.96 12.80
CA LYS A 180 -1.07 13.17 12.09
C LYS A 180 -1.87 12.88 10.82
N GLY A 181 -2.57 11.76 10.79
CA GLY A 181 -3.43 11.35 9.67
C GLY A 181 -4.69 10.63 10.15
N ASN A 182 -5.47 10.13 9.20
CA ASN A 182 -6.69 9.36 9.46
C ASN A 182 -6.55 7.92 8.94
N GLY A 183 -7.27 6.96 9.51
CA GLY A 183 -7.20 5.56 9.10
C GLY A 183 -5.91 4.91 9.60
N GLY A 184 -5.91 4.26 10.77
CA GLY A 184 -4.69 3.66 11.32
C GLY A 184 -4.07 2.63 10.37
N ALA A 185 -4.87 1.67 9.91
CA ALA A 185 -4.48 0.67 8.93
C ALA A 185 -4.86 1.06 7.50
N ILE A 186 -6.13 1.40 7.27
CA ILE A 186 -6.69 1.58 5.94
C ILE A 186 -7.29 2.98 5.83
N TYR A 187 -6.95 3.67 4.75
CA TYR A 187 -7.60 4.90 4.32
C TYR A 187 -8.11 4.72 2.89
N ILE A 188 -9.38 5.03 2.65
CA ILE A 188 -9.96 5.00 1.31
C ILE A 188 -10.77 6.27 1.04
N ASP A 189 -10.52 6.86 -0.14
CA ASP A 189 -11.24 8.02 -0.66
C ASP A 189 -12.04 7.60 -1.90
N ILE A 190 -13.37 7.69 -1.81
CA ILE A 190 -14.31 7.10 -2.77
C ILE A 190 -15.07 8.20 -3.54
N ASP A 191 -15.16 8.06 -4.86
CA ASP A 191 -16.15 8.80 -5.63
C ASP A 191 -17.47 8.02 -5.69
N PHE A 192 -18.42 8.36 -4.81
CA PHE A 192 -19.74 7.72 -4.73
C PHE A 192 -20.64 8.01 -5.94
N THR A 193 -20.27 8.96 -6.80
CA THR A 193 -21.03 9.25 -8.03
C THR A 193 -20.74 8.24 -9.15
N SER A 194 -19.64 7.49 -9.01
CA SER A 194 -19.24 6.42 -9.93
C SER A 194 -19.50 5.05 -9.31
N GLU A 195 -19.45 3.98 -10.12
CA GLU A 195 -19.42 2.65 -9.53
C GLU A 195 -18.16 2.46 -8.68
N PHE A 196 -18.24 1.66 -7.62
CA PHE A 196 -17.07 1.28 -6.82
C PHE A 196 -17.38 -0.02 -6.07
N LEU A 197 -16.36 -0.61 -5.46
CA LEU A 197 -16.53 -1.66 -4.46
C LEU A 197 -15.45 -1.55 -3.40
N PHE A 198 -15.84 -1.47 -2.14
CA PHE A 198 -14.94 -1.69 -1.03
C PHE A 198 -15.56 -2.76 -0.14
N ASN A 199 -14.89 -3.90 -0.06
CA ASN A 199 -15.40 -5.08 0.65
C ASN A 199 -14.30 -5.71 1.50
N ILE A 200 -14.57 -5.89 2.79
CA ILE A 200 -13.76 -6.68 3.72
C ILE A 200 -14.55 -7.94 4.11
N ASN A 201 -14.31 -9.03 3.39
CA ASN A 201 -14.98 -10.32 3.64
C ASN A 201 -14.49 -11.01 4.92
N ASP A 202 -13.18 -10.98 5.16
CA ASP A 202 -12.55 -11.65 6.31
C ASP A 202 -11.21 -10.99 6.65
N ALA A 203 -11.21 -10.17 7.70
CA ALA A 203 -10.00 -9.56 8.23
C ALA A 203 -10.06 -9.29 9.73
N LEU A 204 -8.90 -9.38 10.39
CA LEU A 204 -8.70 -8.92 11.76
C LEU A 204 -7.98 -7.56 11.76
N ILE A 205 -8.60 -6.55 12.36
CA ILE A 205 -7.98 -5.23 12.55
C ILE A 205 -7.86 -4.97 14.05
N GLN A 206 -6.63 -4.99 14.55
CA GLN A 206 -6.35 -4.98 15.99
C GLN A 206 -5.19 -4.05 16.33
N GLU A 207 -5.31 -3.31 17.44
CA GLU A 207 -4.29 -2.39 17.95
C GLU A 207 -3.81 -1.33 16.92
N CYS A 208 -4.64 -1.06 15.91
CA CYS A 208 -4.40 0.00 14.96
C CYS A 208 -4.82 1.35 15.56
N ASN A 209 -4.13 2.43 15.21
CA ASN A 209 -4.40 3.74 15.77
C ASN A 209 -4.16 4.88 14.78
N ALA A 210 -5.06 5.87 14.77
CA ALA A 210 -4.86 7.14 14.10
C ALA A 210 -4.67 8.23 15.16
N LYS A 211 -3.50 8.87 15.17
CA LYS A 211 -3.16 9.89 16.16
C LYS A 211 -3.48 11.28 15.64
N GLU A 212 -4.16 12.05 16.48
CA GLU A 212 -4.49 13.45 16.22
C GLU A 212 -3.23 14.34 16.17
N ASN A 213 -3.24 15.29 15.24
CA ASN A 213 -2.34 16.43 15.17
C ASN A 213 -3.03 17.66 15.76
N THR A 214 -2.80 17.93 17.05
CA THR A 214 -3.39 19.08 17.77
C THR A 214 -2.97 20.45 17.21
N SER A 215 -1.95 20.48 16.34
CA SER A 215 -1.48 21.71 15.69
C SER A 215 -2.10 21.94 14.30
N SER A 216 -2.93 21.01 13.82
CA SER A 216 -3.62 21.11 12.53
C SER A 216 -5.01 21.75 12.70
N SER A 217 -5.40 22.60 11.76
CA SER A 217 -6.79 23.08 11.65
C SER A 217 -7.72 22.04 10.99
N SER A 218 -7.15 21.08 10.26
CA SER A 218 -7.88 19.98 9.64
C SER A 218 -7.94 18.78 10.58
N PRO A 219 -9.10 18.11 10.69
CA PRO A 219 -9.25 17.04 11.64
C PRO A 219 -8.40 15.81 11.26
N THR A 220 -7.70 15.28 12.26
CA THR A 220 -6.82 14.10 12.19
C THR A 220 -7.17 13.17 13.34
N GLY A 221 -6.70 11.91 13.29
CA GLY A 221 -6.96 10.92 14.34
C GLY A 221 -8.30 10.19 14.21
N TYR A 222 -9.00 10.35 13.08
CA TYR A 222 -10.23 9.60 12.82
C TYR A 222 -9.94 8.21 12.27
N GLY A 223 -10.80 7.25 12.62
CA GLY A 223 -10.73 5.89 12.10
C GLY A 223 -9.49 5.12 12.57
N GLY A 224 -9.48 4.70 13.85
CA GLY A 224 -8.32 4.01 14.44
C GLY A 224 -7.87 2.76 13.67
N GLY A 225 -8.80 2.03 13.04
CA GLY A 225 -8.48 0.96 12.09
C GLY A 225 -8.66 1.40 10.63
N ILE A 226 -9.88 1.80 10.29
CA ILE A 226 -10.28 2.19 8.93
C ILE A 226 -10.83 3.60 8.97
N PHE A 227 -10.45 4.42 7.99
CA PHE A 227 -11.13 5.66 7.68
C PHE A 227 -11.57 5.67 6.22
N LEU A 228 -12.87 5.83 6.01
CA LEU A 228 -13.51 5.88 4.69
C LEU A 228 -14.12 7.26 4.51
N THR A 229 -13.80 7.89 3.39
CA THR A 229 -14.32 9.20 3.00
C THR A 229 -14.65 9.20 1.51
N GLY A 230 -15.27 10.26 1.03
CA GLY A 230 -15.55 10.40 -0.38
C GLY A 230 -16.36 11.63 -0.75
N SER A 231 -16.72 11.71 -2.03
CA SER A 231 -17.61 12.72 -2.59
C SER A 231 -18.87 12.09 -3.19
N GLY A 232 -19.99 12.80 -3.14
CA GLY A 232 -21.29 12.31 -3.60
C GLY A 232 -22.05 11.56 -2.51
N ASP A 233 -23.26 11.09 -2.86
CA ASP A 233 -24.15 10.39 -1.95
C ASP A 233 -24.04 8.87 -2.16
N TYR A 234 -23.81 8.12 -1.08
CA TYR A 234 -23.80 6.67 -1.15
C TYR A 234 -25.23 6.11 -1.19
N ASP A 235 -25.55 5.38 -2.27
CA ASP A 235 -26.77 4.58 -2.36
C ASP A 235 -26.56 3.21 -1.70
N SER A 236 -27.12 3.04 -0.49
CA SER A 236 -27.01 1.81 0.28
C SER A 236 -27.68 0.61 -0.37
N SER A 237 -28.60 0.81 -1.33
CA SER A 237 -29.21 -0.30 -2.07
C SER A 237 -28.22 -1.04 -2.97
N THR A 238 -27.08 -0.42 -3.28
CA THR A 238 -26.03 -0.99 -4.12
C THR A 238 -25.18 -2.05 -3.42
N ASN A 239 -25.17 -2.09 -2.07
CA ASN A 239 -24.33 -2.99 -1.27
C ASN A 239 -22.83 -3.01 -1.69
N ARG A 240 -22.32 -1.84 -2.09
CA ARG A 240 -20.92 -1.65 -2.53
C ARG A 240 -19.91 -1.35 -1.39
N LEU A 241 -20.41 -1.25 -0.16
CA LEU A 241 -19.64 -1.11 1.07
C LEU A 241 -20.04 -2.26 1.99
N ASP A 242 -19.09 -3.15 2.30
CA ASP A 242 -19.28 -4.31 3.19
C ASP A 242 -18.01 -4.53 4.04
#